data_AF-A0A961I3N9-F1
#
_entry.id   AF-A0A961I3N9-F1
#
_cell.length_a   1.000
_cell.length_b   1.000
_cell.length_c   1.000
_cell.angle_alpha   90.00
_cell.angle_beta   90.00
_cell.angle_gamma   90.00
#
_symmetry.space_group_name_H-M   'P 1'
#
loop_
_entity.id
_entity.type
_entity.pdbx_description
1 polymer ?
#
loop_
_entity_poly.entity_id
_entity_poly.type
_entity_poly.pdbx_seq_one_letter_code
_entity_poly.pdbx_strand_id
1 'polypeptide(L)'
;LLKMGFIPESIKWFHRSIRSPQCSKRHFAFYNLALVYRSGNRPERSCRYLHLALRQRPDFDQARRLLREIRNHDVTAGRESEHS
;
A
#
# COMPACT_ATOMS: atom_id res chain seq x y z
N LEU A 1 4.22 3.63 -15.65
CA LEU A 1 3.46 4.86 -16.00
C LEU A 1 2.12 4.90 -15.25
N LEU A 2 2.13 5.01 -13.92
CA LEU A 2 0.95 5.40 -13.12
C LEU A 2 0.96 6.93 -13.05
N LYS A 3 0.59 7.58 -14.15
CA LYS A 3 0.65 9.03 -14.32
C LYS A 3 -0.56 9.65 -13.61
N MET A 4 -0.38 9.98 -12.33
CA MET A 4 -0.94 11.10 -11.53
C MET A 4 -2.42 11.56 -11.66
N GLY A 5 -3.34 10.93 -12.40
CA GLY A 5 -4.69 11.49 -12.62
C GLY A 5 -5.90 10.64 -12.22
N PHE A 6 -5.77 9.31 -12.16
CA PHE A 6 -6.92 8.39 -12.00
C PHE A 6 -6.85 7.59 -10.70
N ILE A 7 -6.55 8.28 -9.59
CA ILE A 7 -6.51 7.69 -8.25
C ILE A 7 -7.80 6.91 -7.89
N PRO A 8 -9.03 7.44 -8.09
CA PRO A 8 -10.24 6.70 -7.72
C PRO A 8 -10.55 5.51 -8.64
N GLU A 9 -10.35 5.66 -9.95
CA GLU A 9 -10.64 4.60 -10.91
C GLU A 9 -9.67 3.42 -10.77
N SER A 10 -8.39 3.70 -10.50
CA SER A 10 -7.38 2.67 -10.26
C SER A 10 -7.75 1.81 -9.03
N ILE A 11 -8.25 2.44 -7.97
CA ILE A 11 -8.74 1.74 -6.76
C ILE A 11 -9.88 0.77 -7.13
N LYS A 12 -10.87 1.21 -7.93
CA LYS A 12 -11.97 0.34 -8.38
C LYS A 12 -11.46 -0.87 -9.16
N TRP A 13 -10.53 -0.66 -10.08
CA TRP A 13 -9.92 -1.73 -10.87
C TRP A 13 -9.16 -2.74 -9.99
N PHE A 14 -8.38 -2.27 -9.02
CA PHE A 14 -7.69 -3.16 -8.09
C PHE A 14 -8.67 -3.96 -7.22
N HIS A 15 -9.74 -3.34 -6.70
CA HIS A 15 -10.76 -4.08 -5.96
C HIS A 15 -11.45 -5.13 -6.82
N ARG A 16 -11.74 -4.83 -8.09
CA ARG A 16 -12.32 -5.81 -9.01
C ARG A 16 -11.37 -6.98 -9.28
N SER A 17 -10.07 -6.69 -9.42
CA SER A 17 -9.02 -7.72 -9.55
C SER A 17 -8.93 -8.61 -8.32
N ILE A 18 -9.02 -8.04 -7.11
CA ILE A 18 -8.97 -8.80 -5.85
C ILE A 18 -10.19 -9.70 -5.66
N ARG A 19 -11.37 -9.28 -6.14
CA ARG A 19 -12.58 -10.12 -6.09
C ARG A 19 -12.52 -11.32 -7.02
N SER A 20 -11.69 -11.29 -8.06
CA SER A 20 -11.60 -12.40 -8.99
C SER A 20 -10.71 -13.51 -8.42
N PRO A 21 -11.24 -14.70 -8.11
CA PRO A 21 -10.47 -15.78 -7.48
C PRO A 21 -9.34 -16.31 -8.37
N GLN A 22 -9.46 -16.14 -9.69
CA GLN A 22 -8.48 -16.59 -10.69
C GLN A 22 -7.28 -15.65 -10.84
N CYS A 23 -7.29 -14.49 -10.16
CA CYS A 23 -6.20 -13.53 -10.28
C CYS A 23 -4.98 -14.00 -9.46
N SER A 24 -4.08 -14.73 -10.12
CA SER A 24 -2.81 -15.23 -9.56
C SER A 24 -1.86 -14.13 -9.06
N LYS A 25 -2.13 -12.86 -9.43
CA LYS A 25 -1.28 -11.69 -9.12
C LYS A 25 -1.95 -10.71 -8.15
N ARG A 26 -2.82 -11.20 -7.25
CA ARG A 26 -3.50 -10.38 -6.23
C ARG A 26 -2.56 -9.56 -5.33
N HIS A 27 -1.36 -10.08 -5.04
CA HIS A 27 -0.34 -9.37 -4.27
C HIS A 27 0.06 -8.01 -4.90
N PHE A 28 0.11 -7.90 -6.24
CA PHE A 28 0.38 -6.63 -6.92
C PHE A 28 -0.79 -5.65 -6.80
N ALA A 29 -2.03 -6.12 -6.83
CA ALA A 29 -3.20 -5.26 -6.64
C ALA A 29 -3.23 -4.67 -5.21
N PHE A 30 -2.93 -5.48 -4.20
CA PHE A 30 -2.78 -5.00 -2.83
C PHE A 30 -1.63 -4.00 -2.68
N TYR A 31 -0.48 -4.25 -3.33
CA TYR A 31 0.65 -3.31 -3.35
C TYR A 31 0.29 -1.96 -3.96
N ASN A 32 -0.39 -1.96 -5.11
CA ASN A 32 -0.76 -0.72 -5.78
C ASN A 32 -1.80 0.06 -4.98
N LEU A 33 -2.75 -0.62 -4.33
CA LEU A 33 -3.64 0.03 -3.37
C LEU A 33 -2.86 0.68 -2.23
N ALA A 34 -1.86 0.00 -1.68
CA ALA A 34 -1.03 0.56 -0.62
C ALA A 34 -0.29 1.83 -1.06
N LEU A 35 0.27 1.87 -2.27
CA LEU A 35 0.91 3.06 -2.82
C LEU A 35 -0.07 4.24 -2.94
N VAL A 36 -1.29 3.97 -3.40
CA VAL A 36 -2.34 4.99 -3.51
C VAL A 36 -2.71 5.55 -2.14
N TYR A 37 -2.91 4.70 -1.12
CA TYR A 37 -3.22 5.17 0.23
C TYR A 37 -2.04 5.89 0.89
N ARG A 38 -0.80 5.48 0.62
CA ARG A 38 0.40 6.22 1.06
C ARG A 38 0.39 7.63 0.46
N SER A 39 0.16 7.75 -0.85
CA SER A 39 0.09 9.06 -1.52
C SER A 39 -1.07 9.93 -1.03
N GLY A 40 -2.15 9.32 -0.56
CA GLY A 40 -3.30 10.01 0.04
C GLY A 40 -3.13 10.38 1.51
N ASN A 41 -1.91 10.30 2.07
CA ASN A 41 -1.61 10.57 3.48
C ASN A 41 -2.40 9.68 4.46
N ARG A 42 -2.64 8.41 4.07
CA ARG A 42 -3.33 7.38 4.87
C ARG A 42 -2.42 6.16 5.10
N PRO A 43 -1.32 6.32 5.85
CA PRO A 43 -0.31 5.28 6.03
C PRO A 43 -0.86 4.02 6.71
N GLU A 44 -1.85 4.14 7.61
CA GLU A 44 -2.43 3.00 8.32
C GLU A 44 -3.18 2.07 7.37
N ARG A 45 -3.92 2.66 6.42
CA ARG A 45 -4.60 1.88 5.37
C ARG A 45 -3.58 1.25 4.43
N SER A 46 -2.52 1.97 4.10
CA SER A 46 -1.43 1.44 3.28
C SER A 46 -0.80 0.19 3.91
N CYS A 47 -0.45 0.26 5.20
CA CYS A 47 0.09 -0.87 5.96
C CYS A 47 -0.82 -2.09 5.94
N ARG A 48 -2.14 -1.91 6.12
CA ARG A 48 -3.11 -3.02 6.06
C ARG A 48 -3.06 -3.75 4.72
N TYR A 49 -3.03 -3.02 3.61
CA TYR A 49 -2.94 -3.63 2.28
C TYR A 49 -1.59 -4.30 2.03
N LEU A 50 -0.49 -3.76 2.56
CA LEU A 50 0.82 -4.41 2.48
C LEU A 50 0.87 -5.73 3.23
N HIS A 51 0.25 -5.82 4.39
CA HIS A 51 0.10 -7.09 5.11
C HIS A 51 -0.70 -8.11 4.28
N LEU A 52 -1.78 -7.69 3.62
CA LEU A 52 -2.52 -8.59 2.72
C LEU A 52 -1.68 -9.06 1.53
N ALA A 53 -0.86 -8.18 0.94
CA ALA A 53 0.07 -8.55 -0.13
C ALA A 53 1.08 -9.62 0.36
N LEU A 54 1.63 -9.44 1.55
CA LEU A 54 2.59 -10.36 2.16
C LEU A 54 1.97 -11.70 2.57
N ARG A 55 0.68 -11.72 2.95
CA ARG A 55 -0.05 -12.97 3.19
C ARG A 55 -0.24 -13.79 1.91
N GLN A 56 -0.37 -13.14 0.75
CA GLN A 56 -0.45 -13.81 -0.54
C GLN A 56 0.93 -14.25 -1.05
N ARG A 57 1.94 -13.41 -0.82
CA ARG A 57 3.33 -13.71 -1.20
C ARG A 57 4.27 -13.19 -0.12
N PRO A 58 4.76 -14.05 0.77
CA PRO A 58 5.70 -13.67 1.82
C PRO A 58 7.02 -13.11 1.26
N ASP A 59 7.47 -13.66 0.13
CA ASP A 59 8.66 -13.22 -0.62
C ASP A 59 8.37 -12.05 -1.56
N PHE A 60 7.64 -11.05 -1.07
CA PHE A 60 7.36 -9.84 -1.81
C PHE A 60 8.12 -8.66 -1.22
N ASP A 61 9.39 -8.55 -1.62
CA ASP A 61 10.35 -7.58 -1.10
C ASP A 61 9.89 -6.13 -1.24
N GLN A 62 9.20 -5.81 -2.34
CA GLN A 62 8.65 -4.47 -2.55
C GLN A 62 7.65 -4.09 -1.45
N ALA A 63 6.75 -5.00 -1.07
CA ALA A 63 5.81 -4.73 0.02
C ALA A 63 6.50 -4.63 1.39
N ARG A 64 7.49 -5.49 1.66
CA ARG A 64 8.30 -5.42 2.88
C ARG A 64 9.08 -4.11 2.99
N ARG A 65 9.66 -3.64 1.89
CA ARG A 65 10.39 -2.37 1.84
C ARG A 65 9.44 -1.20 2.09
N LEU A 66 8.32 -1.13 1.38
CA LEU A 66 7.34 -0.07 1.55
C LEU A 66 6.76 -0.03 2.97
N LEU A 67 6.50 -1.19 3.57
CA LEU A 67 5.99 -1.27 4.94
C LEU A 67 7.00 -0.70 5.95
N ARG A 68 8.30 -0.98 5.76
CA ARG A 68 9.36 -0.40 6.58
C ARG A 68 9.48 1.11 6.37
N GLU A 69 9.42 1.59 5.13
CA GLU A 69 9.44 3.03 4.83
C GLU A 69 8.30 3.76 5.54
N ILE A 70 7.07 3.24 5.46
CA ILE A 70 5.90 3.85 6.10
C ILE A 70 6.06 3.87 7.62
N ARG A 71 6.48 2.76 8.23
CA ARG A 71 6.70 2.69 9.68
C ARG A 71 7.80 3.64 10.16
N ASN A 72 8.88 3.77 9.40
CA ASN A 72 9.97 4.68 9.75
C ASN A 72 9.53 6.15 9.66
N HIS A 73 8.74 6.49 8.64
CA HIS A 73 8.19 7.85 8.48
C HIS A 73 7.20 8.21 9.61
N ASP A 74 6.39 7.26 10.06
CA ASP A 74 5.46 7.46 11.19
C ASP A 74 6.21 7.74 12.51
N VAL A 75 7.31 6.98 12.73
CA VAL A 75 8.17 7.15 13.91
C VAL A 75 8.92 8.49 13.90
N THR A 76 9.31 9.00 12.73
CA THR A 76 9.94 10.33 12.64
C THR A 76 8.92 11.45 12.81
N ALA A 77 7.74 11.36 12.20
CA ALA A 77 6.70 12.38 12.33
C ALA A 77 6.14 12.48 13.77
N GLY A 78 6.02 11.34 14.47
CA GLY A 78 5.63 11.33 15.88
C GLY A 78 6.67 11.96 16.81
N ARG A 79 7.96 11.87 16.48
CA ARG A 79 9.06 12.44 17.28
C ARG A 79 9.25 13.95 17.08
N GLU A 80 8.90 14.48 15.91
CA GLU A 80 8.96 15.93 15.64
C GLU A 80 7.83 16.70 16.32
N SER A 81 6.84 16.02 16.91
CA SER A 81 5.71 16.63 17.62
C SER A 81 5.98 16.89 19.11
N GLU A 82 7.12 16.43 19.65
CA GLU A 82 7.47 16.55 21.07
C GLU A 82 8.47 17.69 21.37
N HIS A 83 8.88 18.46 20.35
CA HIS A 83 9.73 19.64 20.50
C HIS A 83 9.09 20.84 19.78
N SER A 84 8.06 21.44 20.38
CA SER A 84 7.59 22.79 20.06
C SER A 84 7.03 23.44 21.31
#